data_AF-A0AAV1TBY5-F1
#
_entry.id   AF-A0AAV1TBY5-F1
#
_cell.length_a   1.000
_cell.length_b   1.000
_cell.length_c   1.000
_cell.angle_alpha   90.00
_cell.angle_beta   90.00
_cell.angle_gamma   90.00
#
_symmetry.space_group_name_H-M   'P 1'
#
loop_
_entity.id
_entity.type
_entity.pdbx_description
1 polymer ?
#
loop_
_entity_poly.entity_id
_entity_poly.type
_entity_poly.pdbx_seq_one_letter_code
_entity_poly.pdbx_strand_id
1 'polypeptide(L)'
;MGGASLYIETSSVSTKGDRSGLITTGQMGSVMEESTKIAHTFARSKMHAIDPENKFFEENEVHLHVPEGATPKCWPLPYFKMSKALLSLTMNK
;
A
#
# COMPACT_ATOMS: atom_id res chain seq x y z
N MET A 1 11.37 0.26 -25.90
CA MET A 1 11.71 -0.17 -24.53
C MET A 1 10.64 -1.14 -24.07
N GLY A 2 11.01 -2.41 -23.88
CA GLY A 2 10.11 -3.48 -23.43
C GLY A 2 9.75 -3.33 -21.96
N GLY A 3 8.63 -3.92 -21.54
CA GLY A 3 8.16 -3.86 -20.17
C GLY A 3 9.06 -4.66 -19.22
N ALA A 4 9.53 -4.04 -18.15
CA ALA A 4 10.18 -4.71 -17.04
C ALA A 4 9.13 -5.01 -15.96
N SER A 5 9.15 -6.22 -15.40
CA SER A 5 8.37 -6.55 -14.20
C SER A 5 9.01 -5.87 -13.00
N LEU A 6 8.29 -4.94 -12.39
CA LEU A 6 8.68 -4.27 -11.14
C LEU A 6 7.79 -4.77 -10.01
N TYR A 7 8.41 -4.99 -8.85
CA TYR A 7 7.74 -5.49 -7.65
C TYR A 7 7.37 -4.33 -6.73
N ILE A 8 6.14 -4.37 -6.20
CA ILE A 8 5.72 -3.48 -5.12
C ILE A 8 5.88 -4.25 -3.83
N GLU A 9 6.54 -3.63 -2.86
CA GLU A 9 6.86 -4.27 -1.59
C GLU A 9 6.14 -3.57 -0.45
N THR A 10 5.62 -4.34 0.49
CA THR A 10 4.96 -3.86 1.70
C THR A 10 5.57 -4.51 2.92
N SER A 11 5.80 -3.72 3.96
CA SER A 11 6.25 -4.20 5.27
C SER A 11 5.55 -3.42 6.37
N SER A 12 5.41 -4.01 7.56
CA SER A 12 4.82 -3.35 8.71
C SER A 12 5.71 -3.50 9.93
N VAL A 13 5.74 -2.46 10.74
CA VAL A 13 6.33 -2.49 12.08
C VAL A 13 5.23 -2.31 13.10
N SER A 14 5.15 -3.20 14.08
CA SER A 14 4.22 -3.04 15.20
C SER A 14 4.68 -1.91 16.09
N THR A 15 3.84 -0.89 16.22
CA THR A 15 4.09 0.30 17.02
C THR A 15 3.19 0.35 18.25
N LYS A 16 2.31 -0.65 18.42
CA LYS A 16 1.33 -0.74 19.51
C LYS A 16 0.44 0.51 19.62
N GLY A 17 0.26 1.21 18.51
CA GLY A 17 -0.55 2.43 18.43
C GLY A 17 0.20 3.74 18.70
N ASP A 18 1.47 3.71 19.11
CA ASP A 18 2.26 4.93 19.34
C ASP A 18 2.54 5.70 18.04
N ARG A 19 2.55 4.98 16.90
CA ARG A 19 2.77 5.55 15.58
C ARG A 19 2.06 4.73 14.52
N SER A 20 0.98 5.26 13.97
CA SER A 20 0.29 4.64 12.84
C SER A 20 0.39 5.53 11.62
N GLY A 21 0.50 4.90 10.44
CA GLY A 21 0.69 5.65 9.22
C GLY A 21 1.21 4.82 8.08
N LEU A 22 1.31 5.49 6.93
CA LEU A 22 1.83 4.94 5.69
C LEU A 22 3.07 5.75 5.30
N ILE A 23 4.22 5.09 5.29
CA ILE A 23 5.44 5.64 4.73
C ILE A 23 5.63 5.06 3.32
N THR A 24 5.96 5.93 2.37
CA THR A 24 6.06 5.58 0.95
C THR A 24 7.43 5.92 0.40
N THR A 25 8.05 4.99 -0.34
CA THR A 25 9.39 5.18 -0.94
C THR A 25 9.44 4.73 -2.40
N GLY A 26 10.51 5.11 -3.11
CA GLY A 26 10.76 4.71 -4.50
C GLY A 26 10.57 5.81 -5.56
N GLN A 27 10.76 7.08 -5.15
CA GLN A 27 10.77 8.25 -6.05
C GLN A 27 9.53 8.37 -6.93
N MET A 28 8.37 8.16 -6.31
CA MET A 28 7.08 8.25 -6.97
C MET A 28 6.65 9.71 -7.17
N GLY A 29 6.02 10.02 -8.31
CA GLY A 29 5.46 11.37 -8.56
C GLY A 29 4.17 11.63 -7.78
N SER A 30 3.71 12.88 -7.74
CA SER A 30 2.56 13.33 -6.92
C SER A 30 1.27 12.53 -7.13
N VAL A 31 0.96 12.16 -8.38
CA VAL A 31 -0.23 11.34 -8.72
C VAL A 31 -0.14 9.93 -8.12
N MET A 32 1.06 9.37 -8.04
CA MET A 32 1.28 8.05 -7.48
C MET A 32 1.27 8.08 -5.95
N GLU A 33 1.76 9.17 -5.34
CA GLU A 33 1.59 9.41 -3.90
C GLU A 33 0.11 9.51 -3.52
N GLU A 34 -0.69 10.23 -4.32
CA GLU A 34 -2.15 10.31 -4.14
C GLU A 34 -2.79 8.93 -4.29
N SER A 35 -2.45 8.20 -5.35
CA SER A 35 -2.93 6.84 -5.60
C SER A 35 -2.60 5.90 -4.44
N THR A 36 -1.45 6.08 -3.81
CA THR A 36 -1.01 5.30 -2.65
C THR A 36 -1.85 5.59 -1.40
N LYS A 37 -2.17 6.86 -1.14
CA LYS A 37 -3.06 7.27 -0.04
C LYS A 37 -4.48 6.74 -0.23
N ILE A 38 -4.99 6.77 -1.46
CA ILE A 38 -6.28 6.17 -1.83
C ILE A 38 -6.24 4.66 -1.61
N ALA A 39 -5.19 3.98 -2.08
CA ALA A 39 -5.02 2.53 -1.92
C ALA A 39 -5.02 2.11 -0.45
N HIS A 40 -4.35 2.88 0.42
CA HIS A 40 -4.33 2.65 1.86
C HIS A 40 -5.69 2.88 2.52
N THR A 41 -6.38 3.95 2.16
CA THR A 41 -7.74 4.24 2.67
C THR A 41 -8.72 3.12 2.27
N PHE A 42 -8.64 2.66 1.02
CA PHE A 42 -9.43 1.54 0.52
C PHE A 42 -9.09 0.24 1.26
N ALA A 43 -7.81 -0.08 1.44
CA ALA A 43 -7.38 -1.29 2.15
C ALA A 43 -7.89 -1.29 3.60
N ARG A 44 -7.80 -0.16 4.31
CA ARG A 44 -8.33 -0.01 5.67
C ARG A 44 -9.85 -0.20 5.74
N SER A 45 -10.59 0.44 4.83
CA SER A 45 -12.04 0.28 4.73
C SER A 45 -12.42 -1.17 4.41
N LYS A 46 -11.70 -1.82 3.50
CA LYS A 46 -11.96 -3.20 3.11
C LYS A 46 -11.64 -4.19 4.23
N MET A 47 -10.56 -3.97 4.98
CA MET A 47 -10.26 -4.79 6.17
C MET A 47 -11.32 -4.64 7.23
N HIS A 48 -11.75 -3.42 7.56
CA HIS A 48 -12.82 -3.20 8.52
C HIS A 48 -14.14 -3.87 8.08
N ALA A 49 -14.41 -3.96 6.78
CA ALA A 49 -15.58 -4.68 6.26
C ALA A 49 -15.46 -6.21 6.33
N ILE A 50 -14.24 -6.75 6.36
CA ILE A 50 -13.96 -8.19 6.44
C ILE A 50 -13.88 -8.63 7.91
N ASP A 51 -13.20 -7.83 8.73
CA ASP A 51 -12.94 -8.06 10.15
C ASP A 51 -12.93 -6.70 10.88
N PRO A 52 -14.07 -6.28 11.45
CA PRO A 52 -14.20 -4.99 12.14
C PRO A 52 -13.31 -4.82 13.37
N GLU A 53 -12.90 -5.92 14.01
CA GLU A 53 -12.04 -5.90 15.20
C GLU A 53 -10.55 -5.78 14.82
N ASN A 54 -10.22 -5.80 13.53
CA ASN A 54 -8.85 -5.74 13.06
C ASN A 54 -8.27 -4.32 13.17
N LYS A 55 -7.38 -4.14 14.15
CA LYS A 55 -6.70 -2.86 14.41
C LYS A 55 -5.32 -2.75 13.73
N PHE A 56 -5.03 -3.58 12.73
CA PHE A 56 -3.69 -3.63 12.13
C PHE A 56 -3.20 -2.25 11.66
N PHE A 57 -4.02 -1.50 10.93
CA PHE A 57 -3.62 -0.18 10.42
C PHE A 57 -3.57 0.91 11.51
N GLU A 58 -4.09 0.65 12.70
CA GLU A 58 -4.06 1.56 13.85
C GLU A 58 -2.88 1.27 14.77
N GLU A 59 -2.44 0.01 14.84
CA GLU A 59 -1.37 -0.44 15.74
C GLU A 59 -0.02 -0.66 15.05
N ASN A 60 0.04 -0.50 13.72
CA ASN A 60 1.25 -0.71 12.93
C ASN A 60 1.53 0.49 12.03
N GLU A 61 2.81 0.74 11.80
CA GLU A 61 3.31 1.64 10.77
C GLU A 61 3.62 0.81 9.52
N VAL A 62 3.06 1.19 8.38
CA VAL A 62 3.17 0.45 7.13
C VAL A 62 4.13 1.17 6.18
N HIS A 63 5.11 0.44 5.67
CA HIS A 63 6.03 0.88 4.63
C HIS A 63 5.63 0.27 3.29
N LEU A 64 5.39 1.13 2.29
CA LEU A 64 5.18 0.74 0.90
C LEU A 64 6.34 1.24 0.04
N HIS A 65 7.04 0.32 -0.62
CA HIS A 65 8.03 0.66 -1.63
C HIS A 65 7.46 0.42 -3.03
N VAL A 66 7.53 1.44 -3.88
CA VAL A 66 7.13 1.37 -5.29
C VAL A 66 8.30 1.84 -6.15
N PRO A 67 8.99 0.94 -6.87
CA PRO A 67 10.16 1.31 -7.68
C PRO A 67 9.83 2.36 -8.73
N GLU A 68 10.82 3.21 -9.00
CA GLU A 68 10.76 4.18 -10.09
C GLU A 68 10.54 3.45 -11.43
N GLY A 69 9.61 3.95 -12.25
CA GLY A 69 9.21 3.30 -13.50
C GLY A 69 8.12 2.24 -13.36
N ALA A 70 7.64 1.93 -12.14
CA ALA A 70 6.44 1.13 -11.93
C ALA A 70 5.15 1.86 -12.33
N THR A 71 5.25 3.15 -12.67
CA THR A 71 4.22 3.98 -13.29
C THR A 71 3.93 3.51 -14.72
N PRO A 72 2.80 2.83 -14.98
CA PRO A 72 2.47 2.42 -16.33
C PRO A 72 1.86 3.62 -17.07
N LYS A 73 2.33 3.91 -18.29
CA LYS A 73 1.78 4.99 -19.13
C LYS A 73 0.29 4.85 -19.47
N CYS A 74 -0.33 3.67 -19.32
CA CYS A 74 -1.79 3.47 -19.48
C CYS A 74 -2.16 2.00 -19.23
N TRP A 75 -2.28 1.55 -17.99
CA TRP A 75 -2.96 0.26 -17.65
C TRP A 75 -3.72 0.46 -16.32
N PRO A 76 -4.85 -0.24 -16.10
CA PRO A 76 -5.91 0.23 -15.22
C PRO A 76 -5.42 0.24 -13.78
N LEU A 77 -5.24 1.47 -13.29
CA LEU A 77 -5.28 1.89 -11.90
C LEU A 77 -4.16 1.31 -11.00
N PRO A 78 -3.01 1.99 -10.92
CA PRO A 78 -1.87 1.66 -10.05
C PRO A 78 -2.25 1.38 -8.59
N TYR A 79 -3.33 2.00 -8.10
CA TYR A 79 -3.84 1.78 -6.74
C TYR A 79 -4.25 0.32 -6.47
N PHE A 80 -4.71 -0.44 -7.47
CA PHE A 80 -5.22 -1.79 -7.24
C PHE A 80 -4.11 -2.75 -6.78
N LYS A 81 -2.91 -2.65 -7.38
CA LYS A 81 -1.75 -3.46 -6.98
C LYS A 81 -1.30 -3.10 -5.56
N MET A 82 -1.30 -1.81 -5.22
CA MET A 82 -0.93 -1.32 -3.89
C MET A 82 -1.95 -1.78 -2.84
N SER A 83 -3.25 -1.65 -3.11
CA SER A 83 -4.30 -2.15 -2.22
C SER A 83 -4.19 -3.66 -2.00
N LYS A 84 -3.88 -4.43 -3.06
CA LYS A 84 -3.67 -5.88 -2.92
C LYS A 84 -2.46 -6.19 -2.04
N ALA A 85 -1.33 -5.51 -2.22
CA ALA A 85 -0.13 -5.71 -1.39
C ALA A 85 -0.38 -5.34 0.09
N LEU A 86 -1.16 -4.29 0.34
CA LEU A 86 -1.54 -3.89 1.71
C LEU A 86 -2.47 -4.91 2.36
N LEU A 87 -3.52 -5.35 1.65
CA LEU A 87 -4.44 -6.37 2.17
C LEU A 87 -3.74 -7.71 2.40
N SER A 88 -2.83 -8.08 1.50
CA SER A 88 -1.99 -9.27 1.63
C SER A 88 -1.17 -9.23 2.92
N LEU A 89 -0.52 -8.09 3.19
CA LEU A 89 0.23 -7.87 4.42
C LEU A 89 -0.65 -7.99 5.67
N THR A 90 -1.84 -7.39 5.67
CA THR A 90 -2.74 -7.43 6.85
C THR A 90 -3.34 -8.80 7.10
N MET A 91 -3.57 -9.58 6.04
CA MET A 91 -4.13 -10.93 6.12
C MET A 91 -3.06 -12.02 6.29
N ASN A 92 -1.77 -11.65 6.21
CA ASN A 92 -0.62 -12.56 6.17
C ASN A 92 -0.77 -13.65 5.09
N LYS A 93 -1.22 -13.26 3.89
CA LYS A 93 -1.50 -14.13 2.72
C LYS A 93 -1.11 -13.46 1.43
#